data_AF-C0BAA3-F1
#
_entry.id   AF-C0BAA3-F1
#
_cell.length_a   1.000
_cell.length_b   1.000
_cell.length_c   1.000
_cell.angle_alpha   90.00
_cell.angle_beta   90.00
_cell.angle_gamma   90.00
#
_symmetry.space_group_name_H-M   'P 1'
#
loop_
_entity.id
_entity.type
_entity.pdbx_description
1 polymer ?
#
loop_
_entity_poly.entity_id
_entity_poly.type
_entity_poly.pdbx_seq_one_letter_code
_entity_poly.pdbx_strand_id
1 'polypeptide(L)'
;MLLYLLEKIRYYDDYVKEERYINDTIFTHFAEHFTEISGKTWGIIGLGTIGRRVADIAKAFGAQIIYYSASGRSAQEGYEQVDLDTVLAKSDIISIHAPLNEHTEGLMDKAAFAKMKKTCIFLNLGRGPIVVEQDLYEALENDEIAAAGLDVLCQEPMSETNPLRKIKDSKKLLITPHVAWASVEARTKLMGIILGQIKEYFQI
;
A
#
# COMPACT_ATOMS: atom_id res chain seq x y z
N MET A 1 4.18 5.49 2.25
CA MET A 1 4.32 4.06 2.61
C MET A 1 5.31 3.35 1.71
N LEU A 2 5.11 3.32 0.39
CA LEU A 2 6.04 2.62 -0.52
C LEU A 2 7.51 3.02 -0.31
N LEU A 3 7.86 4.30 -0.44
CA LEU A 3 9.26 4.74 -0.36
C LEU A 3 9.92 4.37 0.98
N TYR A 4 9.15 4.44 2.08
CA TYR A 4 9.62 4.02 3.40
C TYR A 4 10.05 2.54 3.41
N LEU A 5 9.24 1.66 2.81
CA LEU A 5 9.49 0.22 2.76
C LEU A 5 10.49 -0.17 1.66
N LEU A 6 10.47 0.52 0.52
CA LEU A 6 11.30 0.24 -0.63
C LEU A 6 12.75 0.62 -0.33
N GLU A 7 12.99 1.86 0.12
CA GLU A 7 14.32 2.43 0.36
C GLU A 7 14.87 2.11 1.76
N LYS A 8 14.10 1.38 2.58
CA LYS A 8 14.49 0.99 3.95
C LYS A 8 14.83 2.20 4.82
N ILE A 9 14.13 3.32 4.61
CA ILE A 9 14.54 4.62 5.14
C ILE A 9 14.62 4.64 6.67
N ARG A 10 13.79 3.84 7.36
CA ARG A 10 13.83 3.74 8.82
C ARG A 10 15.13 3.14 9.34
N TYR A 11 15.64 2.10 8.66
CA TYR A 11 16.91 1.49 9.03
C TYR A 11 18.05 2.51 8.96
N TYR A 12 18.11 3.26 7.87
CA TYR A 12 19.16 4.27 7.68
C TYR A 12 19.01 5.46 8.62
N ASP A 13 17.79 5.90 8.91
CA ASP A 13 17.49 6.91 9.91
C ASP A 13 17.98 6.49 11.31
N ASP A 14 17.69 5.24 11.71
CA ASP A 14 18.16 4.69 12.98
C ASP A 14 19.68 4.52 13.01
N TYR A 15 20.29 4.02 11.94
CA TYR A 15 21.74 3.86 11.85
C TYR A 15 22.50 5.17 12.10
N VAL A 16 22.00 6.30 11.57
CA VAL A 16 22.60 7.62 11.83
C VAL A 16 22.29 8.12 13.25
N LYS A 17 21.05 7.98 13.72
CA LYS A 17 20.62 8.46 15.05
C LYS A 17 21.21 7.67 16.22
N GLU A 18 21.55 6.41 15.99
CA GLU A 18 22.32 5.56 16.90
C GLU A 18 23.83 5.84 16.81
N GLU A 19 24.23 6.90 16.09
CA GLU A 19 25.62 7.34 15.94
C GLU A 19 26.54 6.33 15.27
N ARG A 20 25.99 5.28 14.63
CA ARG A 20 26.79 4.22 14.00
C ARG A 20 27.56 4.69 12.78
N TYR A 21 27.12 5.80 12.18
CA TYR A 21 27.83 6.45 11.09
C TYR A 21 29.01 7.33 11.55
N ILE A 22 29.11 7.63 12.86
CA ILE A 22 30.21 8.41 13.41
C ILE A 22 31.48 7.56 13.42
N ASN A 23 32.58 8.13 12.91
CA ASN A 23 33.87 7.46 12.79
C ASN A 23 33.81 6.17 11.95
N ASP A 24 32.81 6.03 11.08
CA ASP A 24 32.84 4.95 10.11
C ASP A 24 34.06 5.10 9.20
N THR A 25 34.71 3.99 8.92
CA THR A 25 35.86 3.91 8.02
C THR A 25 35.47 4.09 6.55
N ILE A 26 34.18 4.02 6.21
CA ILE A 26 33.65 4.15 4.86
C ILE A 26 32.61 5.29 4.82
N PHE A 27 32.67 6.13 3.77
CA PHE A 27 31.73 7.26 3.59
C PHE A 27 30.30 6.85 3.20
N THR A 28 30.01 5.55 3.12
CA THR A 28 28.74 5.01 2.61
C THR A 28 28.42 3.67 3.25
N HIS A 29 27.13 3.37 3.38
CA HIS A 29 26.62 2.19 4.08
C HIS A 29 25.55 1.47 3.24
N PHE A 30 25.86 0.28 2.74
CA PHE A 30 24.98 -0.50 1.85
C PHE A 30 24.49 -1.81 2.48
N ALA A 31 24.27 -1.83 3.80
CA ALA A 31 23.82 -3.06 4.48
C ALA A 31 22.43 -3.53 4.03
N GLU A 32 21.52 -2.61 3.73
CA GLU A 32 20.19 -2.93 3.23
C GLU A 32 20.11 -2.66 1.72
N HIS A 33 19.60 -3.63 0.99
CA HIS A 33 19.44 -3.51 -0.46
C HIS A 33 18.06 -2.97 -0.79
N PHE A 34 18.01 -1.97 -1.67
CA PHE A 34 16.78 -1.43 -2.22
C PHE A 34 16.89 -1.25 -3.73
N THR A 35 15.74 -1.05 -4.38
CA THR A 35 15.66 -0.88 -5.83
C THR A 35 14.76 0.30 -6.18
N GLU A 36 14.88 0.79 -7.40
CA GLU A 36 14.10 1.93 -7.90
C GLU A 36 12.72 1.50 -8.43
N ILE A 37 11.78 2.45 -8.47
CA ILE A 37 10.43 2.28 -9.04
C ILE A 37 10.48 2.20 -10.57
N SER A 38 11.45 2.86 -11.20
CA SER A 38 11.61 2.88 -12.65
C SER A 38 11.73 1.47 -13.23
N GLY A 39 10.97 1.17 -14.27
CA GLY A 39 10.93 -0.15 -14.92
C GLY A 39 10.16 -1.22 -14.16
N LYS A 40 9.64 -0.95 -12.96
CA LYS A 40 8.77 -1.88 -12.23
C LYS A 40 7.35 -1.90 -12.78
N THR A 41 6.66 -3.02 -12.56
CA THR A 41 5.21 -3.11 -12.75
C THR A 41 4.48 -2.76 -11.46
N TRP A 42 3.60 -1.76 -11.54
CA TRP A 42 2.70 -1.36 -10.46
C TRP A 42 1.28 -1.86 -10.76
N GLY A 43 0.85 -2.86 -10.00
CA GLY A 43 -0.49 -3.40 -10.02
C GLY A 43 -1.45 -2.61 -9.14
N ILE A 44 -2.57 -2.18 -9.70
CA ILE A 44 -3.60 -1.45 -8.95
C ILE A 44 -4.87 -2.29 -8.85
N ILE A 45 -5.32 -2.56 -7.63
CA ILE A 45 -6.63 -3.19 -7.39
C ILE A 45 -7.64 -2.07 -7.13
N GLY A 46 -8.49 -1.79 -8.12
CA GLY A 46 -9.47 -0.71 -8.08
C GLY A 46 -8.96 0.61 -8.68
N LEU A 47 -9.27 0.85 -9.96
CA LEU A 47 -8.89 2.07 -10.68
C LEU A 47 -9.98 3.16 -10.58
N GLY A 48 -10.36 3.54 -9.36
CA GLY A 48 -11.25 4.70 -9.12
C GLY A 48 -10.49 6.03 -9.15
N THR A 49 -11.05 7.09 -8.56
CA THR A 49 -10.40 8.41 -8.45
C THR A 49 -9.01 8.33 -7.80
N ILE A 50 -8.90 7.58 -6.68
CA ILE A 50 -7.63 7.41 -5.96
C ILE A 50 -6.67 6.53 -6.76
N GLY A 51 -7.12 5.37 -7.22
CA GLY A 51 -6.30 4.44 -7.99
C GLY A 51 -5.72 5.09 -9.26
N ARG A 52 -6.52 5.86 -9.99
CA ARG A 52 -6.03 6.61 -11.16
C ARG A 52 -4.98 7.64 -10.80
N ARG A 53 -5.17 8.39 -9.71
CA ARG A 53 -4.16 9.36 -9.26
C ARG A 53 -2.84 8.67 -8.87
N VAL A 54 -2.92 7.50 -8.24
CA VAL A 54 -1.74 6.68 -7.92
C VAL A 54 -1.07 6.17 -9.20
N ALA A 55 -1.84 5.71 -10.19
CA ALA A 55 -1.33 5.30 -11.49
C ALA A 55 -0.54 6.42 -12.19
N ASP A 56 -1.11 7.63 -12.23
CA ASP A 56 -0.47 8.79 -12.86
C ASP A 56 0.88 9.11 -12.19
N ILE A 57 0.92 9.08 -10.84
CA ILE A 57 2.14 9.34 -10.06
C ILE A 57 3.16 8.23 -10.29
N ALA A 58 2.77 6.96 -10.18
CA ALA A 58 3.66 5.82 -10.37
C ALA A 58 4.27 5.81 -11.79
N LYS A 59 3.49 6.17 -12.81
CA LYS A 59 3.96 6.34 -14.18
C LYS A 59 5.00 7.46 -14.30
N ALA A 60 4.85 8.56 -13.56
CA ALA A 60 5.84 9.64 -13.52
C ALA A 60 7.19 9.18 -12.88
N PHE A 61 7.16 8.15 -12.04
CA PHE A 61 8.37 7.47 -11.53
C PHE A 61 8.92 6.39 -12.49
N GLY A 62 8.35 6.24 -13.68
CA GLY A 62 8.80 5.28 -14.70
C GLY A 62 8.25 3.86 -14.53
N ALA A 63 7.23 3.66 -13.70
CA ALA A 63 6.57 2.36 -13.57
C ALA A 63 5.62 2.07 -14.75
N GLN A 64 5.51 0.79 -15.10
CA GLN A 64 4.43 0.27 -15.95
C GLN A 64 3.20 0.02 -15.09
N ILE A 65 2.02 0.42 -15.57
CA ILE A 65 0.78 0.30 -14.79
C ILE A 65 -0.13 -0.76 -15.42
N ILE A 66 -0.52 -1.72 -14.59
CA ILE A 66 -1.61 -2.67 -14.87
C ILE A 66 -2.64 -2.57 -13.74
N TYR A 67 -3.89 -2.88 -14.01
CA TYR A 67 -4.91 -2.83 -12.98
C TYR A 67 -5.97 -3.93 -13.09
N TYR A 68 -6.52 -4.30 -11.93
CA TYR A 68 -7.65 -5.21 -11.81
C TYR A 68 -8.89 -4.43 -11.32
N SER A 69 -10.04 -4.72 -11.94
CA SER A 69 -11.34 -4.14 -11.59
C SER A 69 -12.23 -5.18 -10.94
N ALA A 70 -12.27 -5.21 -9.60
CA ALA A 70 -13.13 -6.14 -8.84
C ALA A 70 -14.63 -5.93 -9.10
N SER A 71 -15.03 -4.76 -9.61
CA SER A 71 -16.43 -4.46 -9.96
C SER A 71 -16.84 -4.95 -11.36
N GLY A 72 -15.93 -5.58 -12.11
CA GLY A 72 -16.19 -6.03 -13.48
C GLY A 72 -16.38 -4.90 -14.50
N ARG A 73 -16.15 -3.64 -14.11
CA ARG A 73 -16.21 -2.50 -15.02
C ARG A 73 -15.25 -2.69 -16.19
N SER A 74 -15.67 -2.20 -17.36
CA SER A 74 -14.90 -2.23 -18.59
C SER A 74 -13.57 -1.48 -18.46
N ALA A 75 -12.64 -1.82 -19.36
CA ALA A 75 -11.36 -1.16 -19.49
C ALA A 75 -11.53 0.37 -19.55
N GLN A 76 -10.74 1.07 -18.74
CA GLN A 76 -10.66 2.52 -18.77
C GLN A 76 -9.45 2.93 -19.60
N GLU A 77 -9.58 4.01 -20.35
CA GLU A 77 -8.50 4.52 -21.19
C GLU A 77 -7.25 4.89 -20.36
N GLY A 78 -6.08 4.66 -20.97
CA GLY A 78 -4.76 5.04 -20.48
C GLY A 78 -4.02 3.96 -19.69
N TYR A 79 -4.70 2.87 -19.29
CA TYR A 79 -4.14 1.82 -18.45
C TYR A 79 -4.58 0.42 -18.90
N GLU A 80 -3.69 -0.57 -18.75
CA GLU A 80 -3.98 -1.96 -19.11
C GLU A 80 -4.80 -2.64 -18.02
N GLN A 81 -6.03 -3.04 -18.35
CA GLN A 81 -6.84 -3.89 -17.46
C GLN A 81 -6.45 -5.36 -17.64
N VAL A 82 -6.21 -6.04 -16.53
CA VAL A 82 -5.88 -7.46 -16.48
C VAL A 82 -6.75 -8.18 -15.45
N ASP A 83 -6.74 -9.52 -15.46
CA ASP A 83 -7.35 -10.33 -14.42
C ASP A 83 -6.53 -10.32 -13.10
N LEU A 84 -7.13 -10.84 -12.03
CA LEU A 84 -6.53 -10.88 -10.69
C LEU A 84 -5.20 -11.64 -10.69
N ASP A 85 -5.15 -12.80 -11.34
CA ASP A 85 -3.95 -13.65 -11.34
C ASP A 85 -2.79 -12.97 -12.05
N THR A 86 -3.08 -12.27 -13.15
CA THR A 86 -2.11 -11.50 -13.91
C THR A 86 -1.59 -10.31 -13.10
N VAL A 87 -2.45 -9.55 -12.41
CA VAL A 87 -1.97 -8.43 -11.57
C VAL A 87 -1.12 -8.93 -10.42
N LEU A 88 -1.47 -10.05 -9.78
CA LEU A 88 -0.70 -10.64 -8.68
C LEU A 88 0.68 -11.13 -9.16
N ALA A 89 0.72 -11.88 -10.26
CA ALA A 89 1.94 -12.52 -10.75
C ALA A 89 2.93 -11.54 -11.40
N LYS A 90 2.44 -10.49 -12.07
CA LYS A 90 3.30 -9.57 -12.83
C LYS A 90 3.79 -8.37 -12.04
N SER A 91 3.12 -8.00 -10.96
CA SER A 91 3.44 -6.77 -10.22
C SER A 91 4.64 -6.91 -9.30
N ASP A 92 5.47 -5.87 -9.26
CA ASP A 92 6.52 -5.68 -8.25
C ASP A 92 6.01 -4.86 -7.06
N ILE A 93 4.95 -4.06 -7.29
CA ILE A 93 4.26 -3.27 -6.29
C ILE A 93 2.76 -3.46 -6.53
N ILE A 94 2.00 -3.77 -5.47
CA ILE A 94 0.54 -3.84 -5.56
C ILE A 94 -0.06 -2.84 -4.58
N SER A 95 -1.02 -2.02 -5.02
CA SER A 95 -1.78 -1.13 -4.14
C SER A 95 -3.29 -1.25 -4.30
N ILE A 96 -3.99 -1.35 -3.17
CA ILE A 96 -5.45 -1.48 -3.11
C ILE A 96 -6.10 -0.11 -2.94
N HIS A 97 -7.01 0.21 -3.86
CA HIS A 97 -7.86 1.40 -3.86
C HIS A 97 -9.33 1.06 -4.19
N ALA A 98 -9.72 -0.20 -3.97
CA ALA A 98 -11.08 -0.70 -4.18
C ALA A 98 -11.96 -0.50 -2.92
N PRO A 99 -13.28 -0.32 -3.07
CA PRO A 99 -14.22 -0.40 -1.96
C PRO A 99 -14.33 -1.84 -1.43
N LEU A 100 -14.77 -1.99 -0.18
CA LEU A 100 -15.18 -3.28 0.37
C LEU A 100 -16.59 -3.65 -0.12
N ASN A 101 -16.74 -4.86 -0.67
CA ASN A 101 -17.98 -5.48 -1.08
C ASN A 101 -17.80 -7.01 -1.18
N GLU A 102 -18.84 -7.74 -1.58
CA GLU A 102 -18.84 -9.20 -1.73
C GLU A 102 -17.79 -9.78 -2.70
N HIS A 103 -17.23 -8.95 -3.60
CA HIS A 103 -16.17 -9.36 -4.53
C HIS A 103 -14.77 -9.00 -4.05
N THR A 104 -14.65 -8.15 -3.02
CA THR A 104 -13.35 -7.69 -2.49
C THR A 104 -13.07 -8.16 -1.07
N GLU A 105 -14.09 -8.57 -0.32
CA GLU A 105 -13.92 -9.18 0.99
C GLU A 105 -13.05 -10.44 0.89
N GLY A 106 -11.97 -10.49 1.67
CA GLY A 106 -11.01 -11.61 1.65
C GLY A 106 -10.28 -11.81 0.31
N LEU A 107 -10.30 -10.84 -0.61
CA LEU A 107 -9.66 -10.95 -1.93
C LEU A 107 -8.16 -11.26 -1.84
N MET A 108 -7.49 -10.71 -0.83
CA MET A 108 -6.09 -10.99 -0.54
C MET A 108 -5.98 -12.03 0.57
N ASP A 109 -6.15 -13.28 0.17
CA ASP A 109 -5.99 -14.48 1.00
C ASP A 109 -4.63 -15.16 0.73
N LYS A 110 -4.43 -16.32 1.37
CA LYS A 110 -3.23 -17.16 1.19
C LYS A 110 -2.94 -17.50 -0.28
N ALA A 111 -3.98 -17.80 -1.06
CA ALA A 111 -3.81 -18.18 -2.46
C ALA A 111 -3.39 -16.95 -3.31
N ALA A 112 -3.90 -15.76 -2.99
CA ALA A 112 -3.49 -14.53 -3.64
C ALA A 112 -2.02 -14.18 -3.33
N PHE A 113 -1.61 -14.23 -2.07
CA PHE A 113 -0.22 -13.95 -1.67
C PHE A 113 0.76 -14.95 -2.30
N ALA A 114 0.40 -16.23 -2.39
CA ALA A 114 1.23 -17.25 -3.02
C ALA A 114 1.49 -17.02 -4.53
N LYS A 115 0.64 -16.24 -5.21
CA LYS A 115 0.81 -15.88 -6.63
C LYS A 115 1.72 -14.66 -6.82
N MET A 116 2.02 -13.91 -5.77
CA MET A 116 2.82 -12.69 -5.86
C MET A 116 4.31 -13.00 -6.03
N LYS A 117 5.06 -12.03 -6.54
CA LYS A 117 6.53 -12.11 -6.53
C LYS A 117 7.03 -12.02 -5.08
N LYS A 118 8.06 -12.81 -4.76
CA LYS A 118 8.79 -12.70 -3.48
C LYS A 118 9.33 -11.31 -3.19
N THR A 119 9.66 -10.56 -4.25
CA THR A 119 10.16 -9.18 -4.16
C THR A 119 9.03 -8.14 -4.06
N CYS A 120 7.76 -8.56 -4.08
CA CYS A 120 6.64 -7.63 -4.17
C CYS A 120 6.46 -6.83 -2.88
N ILE A 121 6.18 -5.54 -3.01
CA ILE A 121 5.70 -4.69 -1.91
C ILE A 121 4.20 -4.51 -2.05
N PHE A 122 3.46 -4.97 -1.03
CA PHE A 122 2.00 -4.91 -0.99
C PHE A 122 1.51 -3.70 -0.18
N LEU A 123 0.51 -2.97 -0.66
CA LEU A 123 -0.02 -1.78 0.01
C LEU A 123 -1.55 -1.84 0.09
N ASN A 124 -2.11 -1.64 1.28
CA ASN A 124 -3.55 -1.49 1.48
C ASN A 124 -3.90 -0.13 2.07
N LEU A 125 -4.54 0.69 1.24
CA LEU A 125 -5.14 1.98 1.63
C LEU A 125 -6.64 2.01 1.27
N GLY A 126 -7.23 0.83 1.05
CA GLY A 126 -8.64 0.65 0.74
C GLY A 126 -9.43 0.40 2.02
N ARG A 127 -9.66 -0.87 2.34
CA ARG A 127 -10.37 -1.32 3.54
C ARG A 127 -9.68 -2.56 4.12
N GLY A 128 -9.67 -2.68 5.44
CA GLY A 128 -9.04 -3.79 6.14
C GLY A 128 -9.52 -5.17 5.68
N PRO A 129 -10.84 -5.45 5.70
CA PRO A 129 -11.39 -6.78 5.35
C PRO A 129 -11.18 -7.24 3.91
N ILE A 130 -10.55 -6.43 3.04
CA ILE A 130 -10.08 -6.89 1.74
C ILE A 130 -8.91 -7.88 1.89
N VAL A 131 -8.21 -7.82 3.02
CA VAL A 131 -7.04 -8.64 3.33
C VAL A 131 -7.36 -9.58 4.47
N VAL A 132 -7.04 -10.86 4.28
CA VAL A 132 -7.02 -11.83 5.38
C VAL A 132 -5.73 -11.61 6.18
N GLU A 133 -5.81 -10.90 7.31
CA GLU A 133 -4.64 -10.45 8.09
C GLU A 133 -3.74 -11.60 8.56
N GLN A 134 -4.31 -12.77 8.85
CA GLN A 134 -3.55 -13.98 9.20
C GLN A 134 -2.71 -14.49 8.03
N ASP A 135 -3.27 -14.48 6.81
CA ASP A 135 -2.57 -14.91 5.61
C ASP A 135 -1.48 -13.91 5.22
N LEU A 136 -1.73 -12.60 5.39
CA LEU A 136 -0.70 -11.58 5.21
C LEU A 136 0.46 -11.75 6.22
N TYR A 137 0.14 -12.05 7.48
CA TYR A 137 1.15 -12.34 8.50
C TYR A 137 2.02 -13.54 8.06
N GLU A 138 1.40 -14.64 7.65
CA GLU A 138 2.12 -15.83 7.17
C GLU A 138 2.98 -15.53 5.93
N ALA A 139 2.46 -14.78 4.96
CA ALA A 139 3.18 -14.41 3.76
C ALA A 139 4.44 -13.57 4.06
N LEU A 140 4.38 -12.66 5.04
CA LEU A 140 5.52 -11.84 5.47
C LEU A 140 6.53 -12.63 6.32
N GLU A 141 6.05 -13.51 7.19
CA GLU A 141 6.89 -14.36 8.03
C GLU A 141 7.68 -15.36 7.19
N ASN A 142 7.05 -15.93 6.15
CA ASN A 142 7.62 -16.94 5.26
C ASN A 142 8.37 -16.36 4.04
N ASP A 143 8.52 -15.03 3.95
CA ASP A 143 9.16 -14.33 2.82
C ASP A 143 8.52 -14.65 1.45
N GLU A 144 7.20 -14.86 1.43
CA GLU A 144 6.40 -15.01 0.20
C GLU A 144 6.23 -13.66 -0.52
N ILE A 145 6.26 -12.56 0.24
CA ILE A 145 6.35 -11.18 -0.25
C ILE A 145 7.40 -10.41 0.56
N ALA A 146 7.96 -9.35 -0.02
CA ALA A 146 9.07 -8.64 0.59
C ALA A 146 8.64 -7.72 1.74
N ALA A 147 7.51 -7.04 1.58
CA ALA A 147 7.00 -6.12 2.59
C ALA A 147 5.51 -5.77 2.37
N ALA A 148 4.88 -5.27 3.43
CA ALA A 148 3.53 -4.72 3.39
C ALA A 148 3.40 -3.36 4.09
N GLY A 149 2.57 -2.49 3.52
CA GLY A 149 2.17 -1.20 4.10
C GLY A 149 0.65 -1.08 4.22
N LEU A 150 0.13 -0.95 5.44
CA LEU A 150 -1.31 -0.85 5.70
C LEU A 150 -1.67 0.45 6.41
N ASP A 151 -2.63 1.21 5.90
CA ASP A 151 -3.25 2.31 6.67
C ASP A 151 -4.57 1.88 7.34
N VAL A 152 -5.07 0.70 6.97
CA VAL A 152 -6.36 0.18 7.42
C VAL A 152 -6.23 -1.26 7.91
N LEU A 153 -7.05 -1.65 8.87
CA LEU A 153 -7.09 -2.98 9.49
C LEU A 153 -8.54 -3.49 9.55
N CYS A 154 -8.72 -4.80 9.74
CA CYS A 154 -10.06 -5.39 9.88
C CYS A 154 -10.79 -4.84 11.11
N GLN A 155 -10.04 -4.64 12.20
CA GLN A 155 -10.52 -4.01 13.42
C GLN A 155 -9.64 -2.82 13.75
N GLU A 156 -10.28 -1.67 13.95
CA GLU A 156 -9.63 -0.42 14.30
C GLU A 156 -10.30 0.20 15.54
N PRO A 157 -9.56 0.50 16.63
CA PRO A 157 -8.12 0.32 16.81
C PRO A 157 -7.65 -1.15 16.74
N MET A 158 -6.36 -1.35 16.44
CA MET A 158 -5.77 -2.67 16.28
C MET A 158 -6.00 -3.56 17.52
N SER A 159 -6.51 -4.76 17.30
CA SER A 159 -6.70 -5.76 18.37
C SER A 159 -5.38 -6.27 18.95
N GLU A 160 -5.34 -6.56 20.24
CA GLU A 160 -4.22 -7.24 20.91
C GLU A 160 -3.96 -8.65 20.36
N THR A 161 -4.97 -9.28 19.75
CA THR A 161 -4.85 -10.60 19.13
C THR A 161 -4.51 -10.55 17.64
N ASN A 162 -4.42 -9.36 17.05
CA ASN A 162 -4.10 -9.21 15.63
C ASN A 162 -2.71 -9.81 15.32
N PRO A 163 -2.57 -10.75 14.36
CA PRO A 163 -1.32 -11.46 14.11
C PRO A 163 -0.20 -10.53 13.63
N LEU A 164 -0.53 -9.48 12.88
CA LEU A 164 0.44 -8.52 12.33
C LEU A 164 1.22 -7.79 13.43
N ARG A 165 0.71 -7.73 14.67
CA ARG A 165 1.44 -7.12 15.80
C ARG A 165 2.77 -7.81 16.09
N LYS A 166 2.92 -9.08 15.70
CA LYS A 166 4.12 -9.90 15.93
C LYS A 166 5.28 -9.46 15.05
N ILE A 167 5.00 -8.87 13.89
CA ILE A 167 6.03 -8.37 12.98
C ILE A 167 6.50 -7.00 13.49
N LYS A 168 7.70 -6.98 14.08
CA LYS A 168 8.36 -5.75 14.56
C LYS A 168 9.37 -5.19 13.59
N ASP A 169 9.72 -5.95 12.55
CA ASP A 169 10.65 -5.52 11.52
C ASP A 169 10.01 -4.44 10.64
N SER A 170 10.46 -3.19 10.82
CA SER A 170 10.00 -2.02 10.07
C SER A 170 10.35 -2.09 8.58
N LYS A 171 11.25 -3.00 8.17
CA LYS A 171 11.59 -3.27 6.78
C LYS A 171 10.57 -4.19 6.09
N LYS A 172 9.83 -4.98 6.88
CA LYS A 172 8.81 -5.94 6.42
C LYS A 172 7.38 -5.40 6.54
N LEU A 173 7.05 -4.70 7.63
CA LEU A 173 5.69 -4.22 7.86
C LEU A 173 5.67 -2.78 8.36
N LEU A 174 4.85 -1.96 7.70
CA LEU A 174 4.49 -0.62 8.15
C LEU A 174 2.97 -0.54 8.32
N ILE A 175 2.50 -0.17 9.51
CA ILE A 175 1.09 0.13 9.76
C ILE A 175 0.97 1.59 10.21
N THR A 176 0.07 2.34 9.60
CA THR A 176 -0.33 3.69 10.03
C THR A 176 -1.76 3.67 10.55
N PRO A 177 -2.12 4.47 11.58
CA PRO A 177 -3.40 4.36 12.27
C PRO A 177 -4.52 5.11 11.53
N HIS A 178 -4.84 4.71 10.30
CA HIS A 178 -5.92 5.26 9.48
C HIS A 178 -5.82 6.78 9.26
N VAL A 179 -4.63 7.22 8.83
CA VAL A 179 -4.28 8.64 8.67
C VAL A 179 -4.02 9.05 7.21
N ALA A 180 -4.16 8.15 6.24
CA ALA A 180 -3.93 8.50 4.82
C ALA A 180 -4.84 9.64 4.33
N TRP A 181 -6.03 9.81 4.93
CA TRP A 181 -6.97 10.90 4.61
C TRP A 181 -6.71 12.19 5.41
N ALA A 182 -5.83 12.17 6.41
CA ALA A 182 -5.81 13.16 7.50
C ALA A 182 -4.94 14.40 7.25
N SER A 183 -4.41 14.59 6.04
CA SER A 183 -3.69 15.83 5.67
C SER A 183 -4.52 17.08 5.98
N VAL A 184 -3.85 18.19 6.33
CA VAL A 184 -4.52 19.45 6.67
C VAL A 184 -5.35 19.95 5.49
N GLU A 185 -4.83 19.80 4.27
CA GLU A 185 -5.47 20.20 3.02
C GLU A 185 -6.74 19.38 2.76
N ALA A 186 -6.68 18.05 2.92
CA ALA A 186 -7.84 17.18 2.75
C ALA A 186 -8.94 17.49 3.78
N ARG A 187 -8.57 17.69 5.05
CA ARG A 187 -9.52 18.04 6.11
C ARG A 187 -10.12 19.43 5.92
N THR A 188 -9.33 20.40 5.48
CA THR A 188 -9.82 21.75 5.11
C THR A 188 -10.84 21.67 3.97
N LYS A 189 -10.53 20.89 2.92
CA LYS A 189 -11.47 20.66 1.81
C LYS A 189 -12.75 19.97 2.27
N LEU A 190 -12.62 18.95 3.12
CA LEU A 190 -13.76 18.23 3.70
C LEU A 190 -14.68 19.19 4.47
N MET A 191 -14.13 20.05 5.31
CA MET A 191 -14.91 21.04 6.04
C MET A 191 -15.65 22.01 5.12
N GLY A 192 -15.02 22.43 4.02
CA GLY A 192 -15.68 23.23 2.99
C GLY A 192 -16.87 22.51 2.33
N ILE A 193 -16.72 21.22 2.02
CA ILE A 193 -17.80 20.40 1.44
C ILE A 193 -18.96 20.27 2.43
N ILE A 194 -18.68 19.94 3.68
CA ILE A 194 -19.71 19.80 4.73
C ILE A 194 -20.46 21.12 4.92
N LEU A 195 -19.75 22.25 4.99
CA LEU A 195 -20.37 23.56 5.10
C LEU A 195 -21.29 23.84 3.89
N GLY A 196 -20.84 23.54 2.68
CA GLY A 196 -21.64 23.68 1.47
C GLY A 196 -22.94 22.86 1.52
N GLN A 197 -22.86 21.60 1.96
CA GLN A 197 -24.02 20.72 2.10
C GLN A 197 -25.01 21.21 3.16
N ILE A 198 -24.51 21.74 4.28
CA ILE A 198 -25.36 22.34 5.32
C ILE A 198 -26.09 23.57 4.76
N LYS A 199 -25.38 24.45 4.04
CA LYS A 199 -25.97 25.62 3.40
C LYS A 199 -27.06 25.25 2.40
N GLU A 200 -26.79 24.26 1.55
CA GLU A 200 -27.75 23.74 0.58
C GLU A 200 -29.02 23.19 1.26
N TYR A 201 -28.85 22.40 2.32
CA TYR A 201 -29.96 21.82 3.08
C TYR A 201 -30.86 22.90 3.72
N PHE A 202 -30.27 23.95 4.28
CA PHE A 202 -31.01 25.05 4.92
C PHE A 202 -31.37 26.20 3.97
N GLN A 203 -30.97 26.15 2.70
CA GLN A 203 -31.17 27.20 1.69
C GLN A 203 -30.61 28.58 2.11
N ILE A 204 -29.42 28.60 2.72
CA ILE A 204 -28.71 29.82 3.17
C ILE A 204 -27.39 30.07 2.43
#